data_AF-A0A388TIS1-F1
#
_entry.id   AF-A0A388TIS1-F1
#
_cell.length_a   1.000
_cell.length_b   1.000
_cell.length_c   1.000
_cell.angle_alpha   90.00
_cell.angle_beta   90.00
_cell.angle_gamma   90.00
#
_symmetry.space_group_name_H-M   'P 1'
#
loop_
_entity.id
_entity.type
_entity.pdbx_description
1 polymer ?
#
loop_
_entity_poly.entity_id
_entity_poly.type
_entity_poly.pdbx_seq_one_letter_code
_entity_poly.pdbx_strand_id
1 'polypeptide(L)'
;MASPYTGSYTGIVKGEKAEAAKMTAALNLLERVANKTDTVTADSTAAQYPSAAAAYTAIAAMSGAGLEITSNKTGTISASSTDTQYPTAKAVHTALGDKEDVANKVTAATWEVNKDNDVKYPTCNAVNALGIDKIESASNKTGTISASSTDTQYPTALAVHNALTPKEDAANKVTAATWEANKDSDVRYPTCKAVNALGIDKIESANNKTGTISASSTDTQYPTALAAHNALTPKEDAANKVTADAWEANKDSDVKYPTCKAVADAAADIYAEVEYPANRVTTISLLSTDDEYPTVKAVVDIILRRMTSIAHG
;
A
#
# COMPACT_ATOMS: atom_id res chain seq x y z
N MET A 1 -71.16 69.73 8.13
CA MET A 1 -71.83 70.97 7.71
C MET A 1 -72.75 71.41 8.84
N ALA A 2 -72.54 72.61 9.39
CA ALA A 2 -73.39 73.13 10.46
C ALA A 2 -74.83 73.30 9.93
N SER A 3 -75.81 72.84 10.71
CA SER A 3 -77.22 73.03 10.38
C SER A 3 -77.52 74.54 10.24
N PRO A 4 -78.25 74.99 9.20
CA PRO A 4 -78.58 76.40 9.05
C PRO A 4 -79.36 76.88 10.29
N TYR A 5 -78.97 78.04 10.80
CA TYR A 5 -79.59 78.65 11.98
C TYR A 5 -81.08 78.95 11.69
N THR A 6 -82.00 78.27 12.38
CA THR A 6 -83.45 78.39 12.21
C THR A 6 -84.14 79.25 13.27
N GLY A 7 -83.38 79.85 14.20
CA GLY A 7 -83.93 80.70 15.24
C GLY A 7 -84.39 82.05 14.68
N SER A 8 -85.59 82.50 15.06
CA SER A 8 -86.06 83.84 14.72
C SER A 8 -85.51 84.87 15.71
N TYR A 9 -84.44 85.57 15.35
CA TYR A 9 -84.00 86.75 16.10
C TYR A 9 -84.73 87.98 15.59
N THR A 10 -85.60 88.57 16.42
CA THR A 10 -86.45 89.72 16.05
C THR A 10 -85.90 91.08 16.50
N GLY A 11 -84.69 91.12 17.09
CA GLY A 11 -84.22 92.29 17.85
C GLY A 11 -83.49 93.39 17.07
N ILE A 12 -82.90 93.11 15.91
CA ILE A 12 -82.20 94.10 15.06
C ILE A 12 -82.97 94.26 13.76
N VAL A 13 -83.69 95.37 13.64
CA VAL A 13 -84.48 95.71 12.44
C VAL A 13 -83.63 96.56 11.51
N LYS A 14 -83.70 96.28 10.20
CA LYS A 14 -83.01 97.07 9.17
C LYS A 14 -83.46 98.53 9.23
N GLY A 15 -82.52 99.45 9.45
CA GLY A 15 -82.78 100.90 9.51
C GLY A 15 -82.90 101.47 10.93
N GLU A 16 -82.93 100.65 11.97
CA GLU A 16 -82.83 101.11 13.36
C GLU A 16 -81.37 101.21 13.82
N LYS A 17 -81.10 102.11 14.78
CA LYS A 17 -79.79 102.20 15.45
C LYS A 17 -79.57 100.90 16.25
N ALA A 18 -78.49 100.18 15.94
CA ALA A 18 -78.12 98.98 16.68
C ALA A 18 -77.65 99.35 18.09
N GLU A 19 -78.44 98.99 19.10
CA GLU A 19 -78.08 99.15 20.51
C GLU A 19 -77.16 98.01 20.96
N ALA A 20 -76.23 98.29 21.87
CA ALA A 20 -75.28 97.29 22.38
C ALA A 20 -75.97 96.04 22.92
N ALA A 21 -77.06 96.21 23.68
CA ALA A 21 -77.84 95.09 24.21
C ALA A 21 -78.45 94.19 23.11
N LYS A 22 -78.93 94.80 22.02
CA LYS A 22 -79.47 94.06 20.86
C LYS A 22 -78.34 93.28 20.16
N MET A 23 -77.18 93.88 19.95
CA MET A 23 -76.02 93.20 19.37
C MET A 23 -75.52 92.03 20.23
N THR A 24 -75.43 92.20 21.55
CA THR A 24 -75.07 91.12 22.48
C THR A 24 -76.07 89.97 22.44
N ALA A 25 -77.37 90.26 22.42
CA ALA A 25 -78.40 89.22 22.32
C ALA A 25 -78.32 88.43 21.00
N ALA A 26 -78.07 89.13 19.88
CA ALA A 26 -77.89 88.47 18.58
C ALA A 26 -76.65 87.56 18.56
N LEU A 27 -75.52 88.03 19.13
CA LEU A 27 -74.28 87.27 19.17
C LEU A 27 -74.40 86.04 20.08
N ASN A 28 -74.99 86.19 21.27
CA ASN A 28 -75.22 85.07 22.20
C ASN A 28 -76.06 83.96 21.57
N LEU A 29 -76.99 84.35 20.70
CA LEU A 29 -77.89 83.44 20.03
C LEU A 29 -77.24 82.74 18.82
N LEU A 30 -76.42 83.46 18.06
CA LEU A 30 -75.59 82.89 16.98
C LEU A 30 -74.55 81.90 17.52
N GLU A 31 -73.88 82.25 18.61
CA GLU A 31 -72.91 81.37 19.27
C GLU A 31 -73.59 80.22 20.03
N ARG A 32 -74.92 80.31 20.27
CA ARG A 32 -75.69 79.37 21.11
C ARG A 32 -75.07 79.24 22.51
N VAL A 33 -74.76 80.37 23.15
CA VAL A 33 -74.08 80.43 24.46
C VAL A 33 -74.77 79.57 25.53
N ALA A 34 -76.08 79.36 25.45
CA ALA A 34 -76.83 78.45 26.34
C ALA A 34 -76.38 76.97 26.26
N ASN A 35 -75.75 76.57 25.17
CA ASN A 35 -75.24 75.22 24.93
C ASN A 35 -73.74 75.09 25.28
N LYS A 36 -73.07 76.20 25.62
CA LYS A 36 -71.69 76.18 26.11
C LYS A 36 -71.68 75.65 27.54
N THR A 37 -70.78 74.72 27.84
CA THR A 37 -70.60 74.20 29.20
C THR A 37 -69.18 74.38 29.68
N ASP A 38 -69.00 74.73 30.95
CA ASP A 38 -67.69 74.83 31.60
C ASP A 38 -67.31 73.56 32.36
N THR A 39 -68.06 72.48 32.15
CA THR A 39 -67.77 71.15 32.71
C THR A 39 -68.19 70.08 31.72
N VAL A 40 -67.38 69.03 31.60
CA VAL A 40 -67.69 67.82 30.84
C VAL A 40 -68.01 66.72 31.86
N THR A 41 -69.17 66.09 31.72
CA THR A 41 -69.64 65.02 32.62
C THR A 41 -70.26 63.87 31.83
N ALA A 42 -70.61 62.77 32.48
CA ALA A 42 -71.29 61.64 31.85
C ALA A 42 -72.67 62.01 31.26
N ASP A 43 -73.31 63.06 31.79
CA ASP A 43 -74.62 63.53 31.35
C ASP A 43 -74.55 64.58 30.22
N SER A 44 -73.34 64.93 29.77
CA SER A 44 -73.16 65.88 28.65
C SER A 44 -73.77 65.31 27.36
N THR A 45 -74.53 66.16 26.64
CA THR A 45 -75.26 65.76 25.43
C THR A 45 -74.60 66.27 24.15
N ALA A 46 -74.92 65.65 23.01
CA ALA A 46 -74.43 66.08 21.70
C ALA A 46 -74.86 67.51 21.29
N ALA A 47 -75.82 68.11 22.00
CA ALA A 47 -76.27 69.48 21.77
C ALA A 47 -75.38 70.52 22.47
N GLN A 48 -74.59 70.11 23.46
CA GLN A 48 -73.68 70.96 24.23
C GLN A 48 -72.28 70.95 23.61
N TYR A 49 -71.53 72.02 23.82
CA TYR A 49 -70.11 72.09 23.46
C TYR A 49 -69.31 72.65 24.64
N PRO A 50 -68.21 72.00 25.05
CA PRO A 50 -67.43 72.43 26.19
C PRO A 50 -66.56 73.65 25.86
N SER A 51 -66.25 74.45 26.88
CA SER A 51 -65.18 75.44 26.78
C SER A 51 -63.80 74.77 26.68
N ALA A 52 -62.82 75.49 26.12
CA ALA A 52 -61.44 74.99 26.03
C ALA A 52 -60.85 74.63 27.40
N ALA A 53 -61.21 75.39 28.45
CA ALA A 53 -60.81 75.11 29.82
C ALA A 53 -61.44 73.81 30.35
N ALA A 54 -62.73 73.57 30.06
CA ALA A 54 -63.41 72.33 30.44
C ALA A 54 -62.79 71.11 29.74
N ALA A 55 -62.48 71.22 28.44
CA ALA A 55 -61.80 70.18 27.69
C ALA A 55 -60.40 69.88 28.24
N TYR A 56 -59.59 70.92 28.52
CA TYR A 56 -58.28 70.77 29.12
C TYR A 56 -58.35 70.07 30.48
N THR A 57 -59.30 70.47 31.33
CA THR A 57 -59.48 69.90 32.67
C THR A 57 -59.84 68.42 32.60
N ALA A 58 -60.75 68.04 31.70
CA ALA A 58 -61.13 66.64 31.49
C ALA A 58 -59.94 65.80 30.99
N ILE A 59 -59.17 66.32 30.02
CA ILE A 59 -57.99 65.64 29.49
C ILE A 59 -56.88 65.53 30.55
N ALA A 60 -56.66 66.57 31.35
CA ALA A 60 -55.67 66.57 32.43
C ALA A 60 -56.05 65.60 33.56
N ALA A 61 -57.34 65.45 33.86
CA ALA A 61 -57.82 64.43 34.79
C ALA A 61 -57.55 63.01 34.25
N MET A 62 -57.69 62.81 32.93
CA MET A 62 -57.35 61.54 32.28
C MET A 62 -55.84 61.28 32.23
N SER A 63 -55.00 62.31 32.08
CA SER A 63 -53.54 62.16 32.10
C SER A 63 -53.01 61.90 33.52
N GLY A 64 -53.66 62.45 34.54
CA GLY A 64 -53.38 62.16 35.96
C GLY A 64 -53.86 60.78 36.42
N ALA A 65 -54.86 60.18 35.75
CA ALA A 65 -55.35 58.83 36.02
C ALA A 65 -54.47 57.71 35.45
N GLY A 66 -53.37 58.05 34.77
CA GLY A 66 -52.52 57.08 34.09
C GLY A 66 -53.22 56.53 32.86
N LEU A 67 -52.87 57.04 31.68
CA LEU A 67 -53.20 56.39 30.40
C LEU A 67 -52.61 54.97 30.29
N GLU A 68 -51.71 54.62 31.21
CA GLU A 68 -51.14 53.30 31.38
C GLU A 68 -51.97 52.48 32.39
N ILE A 69 -52.54 51.36 31.93
CA ILE A 69 -53.29 50.42 32.78
C ILE A 69 -52.32 49.72 33.73
N THR A 70 -52.09 50.31 34.91
CA THR A 70 -51.17 49.79 35.93
C THR A 70 -51.62 48.44 36.50
N SER A 71 -52.92 48.10 36.43
CA SER A 71 -53.43 46.79 36.86
C SER A 71 -52.88 45.62 36.06
N ASN A 72 -52.39 45.87 34.83
CA ASN A 72 -51.80 44.84 33.99
C ASN A 72 -50.28 44.70 34.23
N LYS A 73 -49.65 45.57 35.03
CA LYS A 73 -48.24 45.43 35.39
C LYS A 73 -48.09 44.30 36.40
N THR A 74 -47.13 43.41 36.15
CA THR A 74 -46.70 42.41 37.12
C THR A 74 -45.23 42.62 37.46
N GLY A 75 -44.88 42.55 38.74
CA GLY A 75 -43.49 42.54 39.20
C GLY A 75 -42.87 41.14 39.15
N THR A 76 -43.69 40.11 38.89
CA THR A 76 -43.31 38.70 38.96
C THR A 76 -43.70 37.97 37.68
N ILE A 77 -42.76 37.20 37.14
CA ILE A 77 -42.95 36.30 36.00
C ILE A 77 -43.03 34.88 36.54
N SER A 78 -44.10 34.15 36.21
CA SER A 78 -44.36 32.81 36.74
C SER A 78 -45.15 31.96 35.74
N ALA A 79 -45.25 30.66 36.01
CA ALA A 79 -46.08 29.74 35.21
C ALA A 79 -47.57 30.12 35.21
N SER A 80 -48.04 30.85 36.22
CA SER A 80 -49.41 31.38 36.32
C SER A 80 -49.62 32.72 35.61
N SER A 81 -48.59 33.31 35.02
CA SER A 81 -48.71 34.58 34.29
C SER A 81 -49.60 34.44 33.05
N THR A 82 -50.27 35.53 32.66
CA THR A 82 -51.18 35.56 31.51
C THR A 82 -50.63 36.43 30.37
N ASP A 83 -51.21 36.29 29.18
CA ASP A 83 -50.87 37.08 28.00
C ASP A 83 -51.41 38.52 28.06
N THR A 84 -52.22 38.84 29.08
CA THR A 84 -52.80 40.17 29.32
C THR A 84 -51.95 41.06 30.24
N GLN A 85 -50.94 40.47 30.89
CA GLN A 85 -50.01 41.19 31.77
C GLN A 85 -48.85 41.79 30.97
N TYR A 86 -48.43 43.00 31.33
CA TYR A 86 -47.29 43.71 30.76
C TYR A 86 -46.05 43.61 31.67
N PRO A 87 -44.84 43.39 31.10
CA PRO A 87 -44.60 42.91 29.73
C PRO A 87 -45.21 41.51 29.55
N THR A 88 -45.41 41.03 28.32
CA THR A 88 -46.11 39.77 27.97
C THR A 88 -45.63 38.58 28.80
N ALA A 89 -46.11 38.45 30.04
CA ALA A 89 -45.34 37.83 31.11
C ALA A 89 -45.24 36.32 30.90
N LYS A 90 -46.30 35.74 30.35
CA LYS A 90 -46.33 34.33 29.92
C LYS A 90 -45.35 34.05 28.79
N ALA A 91 -45.27 34.91 27.78
CA ALA A 91 -44.30 34.74 26.69
C ALA A 91 -42.86 34.82 27.21
N VAL A 92 -42.58 35.74 28.14
CA VAL A 92 -41.26 35.83 28.79
C VAL A 92 -40.97 34.59 29.64
N HIS A 93 -41.95 34.09 30.41
CA HIS A 93 -41.79 32.86 31.19
C HIS A 93 -41.47 31.66 30.28
N THR A 94 -42.24 31.46 29.20
CA THR A 94 -42.02 30.37 28.25
C THR A 94 -40.62 30.45 27.63
N ALA A 95 -40.22 31.63 27.14
CA ALA A 95 -38.90 31.82 26.53
C ALA A 95 -37.73 31.63 27.51
N LEU A 96 -37.96 31.83 28.81
CA LEU A 96 -36.97 31.56 29.86
C LEU A 96 -36.97 30.10 30.32
N GLY A 97 -38.12 29.41 30.30
CA GLY A 97 -38.23 27.99 30.63
C GLY A 97 -37.50 27.08 29.63
N ASP A 98 -37.35 27.53 28.38
CA ASP A 98 -36.57 26.83 27.35
C ASP A 98 -35.05 27.02 27.50
N LYS A 99 -34.60 27.92 28.39
CA LYS A 99 -33.17 28.08 28.69
C LYS A 99 -32.74 27.09 29.76
N GLU A 100 -31.50 26.62 29.64
CA GLU A 100 -30.86 25.75 30.62
C GLU A 100 -30.98 26.34 32.04
N ASP A 101 -31.64 25.59 32.93
CA ASP A 101 -31.80 25.95 34.34
C ASP A 101 -30.41 26.13 34.97
N VAL A 102 -30.24 27.17 35.79
CA VAL A 102 -29.00 27.39 36.56
C VAL A 102 -28.71 26.18 37.46
N ALA A 103 -29.75 25.45 37.89
CA ALA A 103 -29.62 24.20 38.63
C ALA A 103 -28.87 23.10 37.83
N ASN A 104 -28.95 23.13 36.50
CA ASN A 104 -28.29 22.18 35.61
C ASN A 104 -26.86 22.60 35.24
N LYS A 105 -26.44 23.82 35.60
CA LYS A 105 -25.05 24.26 35.38
C LYS A 105 -24.13 23.59 36.38
N VAL A 106 -23.15 22.87 35.84
CA VAL A 106 -22.03 22.31 36.60
C VAL A 106 -20.81 23.18 36.34
N THR A 107 -20.12 23.53 37.41
CA THR A 107 -18.85 24.26 37.35
C THR A 107 -17.71 23.29 37.55
N ALA A 108 -16.47 23.70 37.24
CA ALA A 108 -15.29 22.88 37.54
C ALA A 108 -15.22 22.45 39.02
N ALA A 109 -15.66 23.32 39.95
CA ALA A 109 -15.66 23.02 41.38
C ALA A 109 -16.72 21.98 41.79
N THR A 110 -17.78 21.80 41.01
CA THR A 110 -18.87 20.87 41.31
C THR A 110 -18.90 19.64 40.40
N TRP A 111 -17.93 19.53 39.48
CA TRP A 111 -17.82 18.44 38.51
C TRP A 111 -17.81 17.06 39.17
N GLU A 112 -16.91 16.83 40.13
CA GLU A 112 -16.71 15.48 40.71
C GLU A 112 -17.97 14.89 41.35
N VAL A 113 -18.84 15.73 41.89
CA VAL A 113 -20.09 15.30 42.53
C VAL A 113 -21.26 15.16 41.56
N ASN A 114 -21.12 15.65 40.33
CA ASN A 114 -22.20 15.73 39.34
C ASN A 114 -21.90 15.00 38.02
N LYS A 115 -20.67 14.51 37.80
CA LYS A 115 -20.25 13.84 36.57
C LYS A 115 -21.08 12.61 36.20
N ASP A 116 -21.69 11.97 37.20
CA ASP A 116 -22.54 10.79 37.04
C ASP A 116 -24.05 11.11 37.29
N ASN A 117 -24.42 12.39 37.34
CA ASN A 117 -25.80 12.79 37.63
C ASN A 117 -26.62 12.86 36.32
N ASP A 118 -27.48 11.86 36.13
CA ASP A 118 -28.33 11.72 34.95
C ASP A 118 -29.33 12.86 34.72
N VAL A 119 -29.67 13.62 35.77
CA VAL A 119 -30.56 14.79 35.67
C VAL A 119 -29.80 15.98 35.07
N LYS A 120 -28.50 16.11 35.37
CA LYS A 120 -27.65 17.19 34.84
C LYS A 120 -27.01 16.83 33.50
N TYR A 121 -26.71 15.55 33.29
CA TYR A 121 -26.12 15.04 32.05
C TYR A 121 -26.89 13.84 31.51
N PRO A 122 -28.09 14.05 30.94
CA PRO A 122 -28.89 12.96 30.38
C PRO A 122 -28.16 12.16 29.30
N THR A 123 -27.20 12.79 28.61
CA THR A 123 -26.35 12.17 27.59
C THR A 123 -25.32 11.19 28.18
N CYS A 124 -24.84 11.40 29.41
CA CYS A 124 -23.95 10.45 30.08
C CYS A 124 -24.66 9.13 30.39
N ASN A 125 -25.92 9.18 30.84
CA ASN A 125 -26.74 7.99 31.00
C ASN A 125 -26.96 7.28 29.66
N ALA A 126 -27.28 8.02 28.60
CA ALA A 126 -27.45 7.43 27.27
C ALA A 126 -26.17 6.73 26.78
N VAL A 127 -25.00 7.33 26.98
CA VAL A 127 -23.70 6.73 26.61
C VAL A 127 -23.37 5.50 27.47
N ASN A 128 -23.64 5.55 28.77
CA ASN A 128 -23.46 4.41 29.66
C ASN A 128 -24.43 3.26 29.35
N ALA A 129 -25.69 3.60 29.00
CA ALA A 129 -26.70 2.64 28.57
C ALA A 129 -26.35 1.97 27.23
N LEU A 130 -25.64 2.67 26.35
CA LEU A 130 -25.08 2.10 25.12
C LEU A 130 -23.93 1.11 25.40
N GLY A 131 -23.43 1.04 26.64
CA GLY A 131 -22.41 0.06 27.04
C GLY A 131 -21.12 0.20 26.23
N ILE A 132 -20.72 1.43 25.90
CA ILE A 132 -19.51 1.69 25.10
C ILE A 132 -18.26 1.17 25.83
N ASP A 133 -18.25 1.19 27.16
CA ASP A 133 -17.27 0.55 28.04
C ASP A 133 -17.20 -0.98 27.88
N LYS A 134 -18.25 -1.60 27.33
CA LYS A 134 -18.35 -3.05 27.06
C LYS A 134 -18.03 -3.42 25.61
N ILE A 135 -17.68 -2.47 24.75
CA ILE A 135 -17.25 -2.75 23.37
C ILE A 135 -15.99 -3.62 23.37
N GLU A 136 -15.14 -3.50 24.39
CA GLU A 136 -13.98 -4.38 24.57
C GLU A 136 -14.32 -5.53 25.54
N SER A 137 -14.70 -6.69 25.00
CA SER A 137 -15.06 -7.85 25.82
C SER A 137 -13.81 -8.45 26.49
N ALA A 138 -13.67 -8.30 27.81
CA ALA A 138 -12.57 -8.92 28.55
C ALA A 138 -12.46 -10.44 28.33
N SER A 139 -13.56 -11.12 27.97
CA SER A 139 -13.59 -12.56 27.70
C SER A 139 -12.89 -12.98 26.40
N ASN A 140 -12.69 -12.06 25.45
CA ASN A 140 -12.03 -12.39 24.19
C ASN A 140 -10.51 -12.09 24.22
N LYS A 141 -9.99 -11.48 25.29
CA LYS A 141 -8.56 -11.21 25.44
C LYS A 141 -7.83 -12.52 25.70
N THR A 142 -6.78 -12.78 24.93
CA THR A 142 -5.88 -13.91 25.15
C THR A 142 -4.47 -13.42 25.50
N GLY A 143 -3.86 -14.02 26.52
CA GLY A 143 -2.45 -13.77 26.87
C GLY A 143 -1.46 -14.58 26.03
N THR A 144 -1.96 -15.54 25.23
CA THR A 144 -1.15 -16.46 24.45
C THR A 144 -1.65 -16.54 23.01
N ILE A 145 -0.72 -16.48 22.06
CA ILE A 145 -0.97 -16.60 20.63
C ILE A 145 -0.43 -17.95 20.17
N SER A 146 -1.27 -18.77 19.54
CA SER A 146 -0.90 -20.13 19.12
C SER A 146 -1.73 -20.59 17.92
N ALA A 147 -1.41 -21.76 17.37
CA ALA A 147 -2.14 -22.33 16.23
C ALA A 147 -3.61 -22.67 16.54
N SER A 148 -3.98 -22.79 17.83
CA SER A 148 -5.37 -23.02 18.26
C SER A 148 -6.14 -21.72 18.56
N SER A 149 -5.50 -20.57 18.42
CA SER A 149 -6.17 -19.27 18.56
C SER A 149 -7.23 -19.07 17.47
N THR A 150 -8.19 -18.18 17.72
CA THR A 150 -9.25 -17.83 16.77
C THR A 150 -9.24 -16.34 16.44
N ASP A 151 -9.84 -15.95 15.31
CA ASP A 151 -9.99 -14.54 14.92
C ASP A 151 -10.99 -13.76 15.79
N THR A 152 -11.75 -14.46 16.62
CA THR A 152 -12.66 -13.85 17.61
C THR A 152 -11.95 -13.43 18.89
N GLN A 153 -10.70 -13.86 19.11
CA GLN A 153 -9.87 -13.47 20.24
C GLN A 153 -9.05 -12.22 19.91
N TYR A 154 -9.00 -11.28 20.85
CA TYR A 154 -8.19 -10.07 20.73
C TYR A 154 -6.75 -10.31 21.26
N PRO A 155 -5.71 -9.81 20.55
CA PRO A 155 -5.76 -9.15 19.25
C PRO A 155 -5.82 -10.20 18.12
N THR A 156 -6.83 -10.14 17.23
CA THR A 156 -7.13 -11.10 16.14
C THR A 156 -6.17 -12.30 16.05
N ALA A 157 -6.25 -13.19 17.04
CA ALA A 157 -5.06 -13.93 17.50
C ALA A 157 -4.55 -14.95 16.49
N LEU A 158 -5.45 -15.54 15.70
CA LEU A 158 -5.08 -16.44 14.62
C LEU A 158 -4.37 -15.70 13.48
N ALA A 159 -4.83 -14.51 13.10
CA ALA A 159 -4.14 -13.68 12.11
C ALA A 159 -2.72 -13.30 12.56
N VAL A 160 -2.55 -12.95 13.84
CA VAL A 160 -1.22 -12.63 14.40
C VAL A 160 -0.32 -13.87 14.40
N HIS A 161 -0.84 -15.03 14.80
CA HIS A 161 -0.11 -16.30 14.72
C HIS A 161 0.36 -16.57 13.28
N ASN A 162 -0.57 -16.52 12.31
CA ASN A 162 -0.28 -16.79 10.91
C ASN A 162 0.74 -15.81 10.30
N ALA A 163 0.78 -14.56 10.77
CA ALA A 163 1.77 -13.58 10.35
C ALA A 163 3.17 -13.83 10.95
N LEU A 164 3.24 -14.45 12.14
CA LEU A 164 4.49 -14.77 12.82
C LEU A 164 5.08 -16.12 12.39
N THR A 165 4.26 -17.11 12.05
CA THR A 165 4.71 -18.45 11.60
C THR A 165 5.74 -18.44 10.46
N PRO A 166 5.64 -17.60 9.41
CA PRO A 166 6.65 -17.58 8.35
C PRO A 166 7.92 -16.80 8.72
N LYS A 167 7.98 -16.14 9.89
CA LYS A 167 9.19 -15.45 10.34
C LYS A 167 10.13 -16.49 10.95
N GLU A 168 11.37 -16.51 10.47
CA GLU A 168 12.43 -17.31 11.06
C GLU A 168 12.59 -16.94 12.55
N ASP A 169 12.52 -17.96 13.42
CA ASP A 169 12.73 -17.79 14.85
C ASP A 169 14.09 -17.15 15.11
N ALA A 170 14.15 -16.17 16.02
CA ALA A 170 15.41 -15.55 16.41
C ALA A 170 16.41 -16.58 16.97
N ALA A 171 15.92 -17.71 17.50
CA ALA A 171 16.73 -18.84 17.94
C ALA A 171 17.45 -19.56 16.77
N ASN A 172 16.96 -19.45 15.54
CA ASN A 172 17.56 -20.06 14.35
C ASN A 172 18.57 -19.12 13.67
N LYS A 173 18.64 -17.84 14.08
CA LYS A 173 19.65 -16.90 13.59
C LYS A 173 21.02 -17.25 14.15
N VAL A 174 21.97 -17.49 13.26
CA VAL A 174 23.38 -17.66 13.60
C VAL A 174 24.15 -16.46 13.09
N THR A 175 24.88 -15.80 13.97
CA THR A 175 25.83 -14.74 13.62
C THR A 175 27.18 -15.33 13.24
N ALA A 176 28.02 -14.56 12.54
CA ALA A 176 29.38 -14.97 12.22
C ALA A 176 30.19 -15.39 13.47
N ALA A 177 29.98 -14.72 14.61
CA ALA A 177 30.64 -15.04 15.87
C ALA A 177 30.21 -16.39 16.47
N THR A 178 29.00 -16.87 16.12
CA THR A 178 28.40 -18.11 16.67
C THR A 178 28.37 -19.25 15.68
N TRP A 179 28.89 -19.04 14.46
CA TRP A 179 28.85 -20.00 13.36
C TRP A 179 29.46 -21.34 13.75
N GLU A 180 30.67 -21.33 14.30
CA GLU A 180 31.43 -22.57 14.51
C GLU A 180 30.80 -23.52 15.51
N ALA A 181 30.04 -22.98 16.48
CA ALA A 181 29.30 -23.76 17.46
C ALA A 181 27.95 -24.30 16.94
N ASN A 182 27.45 -23.78 15.81
CA ASN A 182 26.10 -24.06 15.34
C ASN A 182 26.02 -24.60 13.89
N LYS A 183 27.15 -24.66 13.18
CA LYS A 183 27.23 -25.09 11.76
C LYS A 183 26.65 -26.49 11.50
N ASP A 184 26.64 -27.35 12.52
CA ASP A 184 26.12 -28.72 12.44
C ASP A 184 24.79 -28.89 13.23
N SER A 185 24.14 -27.79 13.62
CA SER A 185 22.90 -27.86 14.41
C SER A 185 21.71 -28.20 13.52
N ASP A 186 21.24 -29.43 13.65
CA ASP A 186 20.00 -29.91 13.03
C ASP A 186 18.73 -29.15 13.45
N VAL A 187 18.80 -28.39 14.56
CA VAL A 187 17.70 -27.57 15.07
C VAL A 187 17.69 -26.21 14.39
N ARG A 188 18.86 -25.58 14.21
CA ARG A 188 18.98 -24.27 13.54
C ARG A 188 19.02 -24.37 12.02
N TYR A 189 19.53 -25.49 11.50
CA TYR A 189 19.62 -25.79 10.08
C TYR A 189 19.00 -27.17 9.78
N PRO A 190 17.66 -27.28 9.75
CA PRO A 190 16.99 -28.55 9.45
C PRO A 190 17.38 -29.14 8.09
N THR A 191 17.84 -28.31 7.15
CA THR A 191 18.37 -28.72 5.85
C THR A 191 19.72 -29.43 5.96
N CYS A 192 20.58 -29.05 6.91
CA CYS A 192 21.84 -29.75 7.18
C CYS A 192 21.58 -31.17 7.71
N LYS A 193 20.52 -31.37 8.50
CA LYS A 193 20.07 -32.71 8.91
C LYS A 193 19.73 -33.58 7.71
N ALA A 194 19.01 -33.03 6.74
CA ALA A 194 18.65 -33.76 5.52
C ALA A 194 19.89 -34.11 4.69
N VAL A 195 20.85 -33.19 4.56
CA VAL A 195 22.11 -33.42 3.85
C VAL A 195 23.00 -34.45 4.57
N ASN A 196 23.10 -34.38 5.90
CA ASN A 196 23.81 -35.37 6.72
C ASN A 196 23.13 -36.75 6.67
N ALA A 197 21.80 -36.80 6.62
CA ALA A 197 21.06 -38.05 6.44
C ALA A 197 21.29 -38.67 5.05
N LEU A 198 21.54 -37.85 4.03
CA LEU A 198 21.97 -38.33 2.71
C LEU A 198 23.41 -38.86 2.70
N GLY A 199 24.18 -38.66 3.78
CA GLY A 199 25.51 -39.23 3.95
C GLY A 199 26.52 -38.81 2.88
N ILE A 200 26.37 -37.61 2.33
CA ILE A 200 27.23 -37.09 1.24
C ILE A 200 28.67 -36.95 1.73
N ASP A 201 28.88 -36.61 3.00
CA ASP A 201 30.15 -36.61 3.72
C ASP A 201 30.82 -38.00 3.80
N LYS A 202 30.04 -39.07 3.65
CA LYS A 202 30.51 -40.47 3.67
C LYS A 202 30.81 -41.04 2.28
N ILE A 203 30.61 -40.27 1.22
CA ILE A 203 31.02 -40.68 -0.14
C ILE A 203 32.56 -40.75 -0.25
N GLU A 204 33.28 -39.93 0.51
CA GLU A 204 34.72 -40.10 0.74
C GLU A 204 34.99 -40.95 2.00
N SER A 205 35.07 -42.27 1.84
CA SER A 205 35.53 -43.16 2.91
C SER A 205 37.06 -43.27 2.89
N ALA A 206 37.75 -43.18 4.02
CA ALA A 206 39.19 -43.46 4.09
C ALA A 206 39.55 -44.86 3.50
N ASN A 207 38.60 -45.80 3.53
CA ASN A 207 38.77 -47.14 2.98
C ASN A 207 38.70 -47.20 1.45
N ASN A 208 38.10 -46.20 0.80
CA ASN A 208 38.03 -46.15 -0.66
C ASN A 208 39.17 -45.34 -1.28
N LYS A 209 39.96 -44.58 -0.50
CA LYS A 209 41.15 -43.89 -0.98
C LYS A 209 42.28 -44.88 -1.27
N THR A 210 42.71 -44.98 -2.52
CA THR A 210 43.91 -45.74 -2.89
C THR A 210 45.09 -44.80 -3.13
N GLY A 211 46.24 -45.10 -2.52
CA GLY A 211 47.50 -44.39 -2.78
C GLY A 211 48.19 -44.85 -4.07
N THR A 212 47.70 -45.90 -4.72
CA THR A 212 48.30 -46.48 -5.91
C THR A 212 47.22 -46.93 -6.89
N ILE A 213 47.32 -46.45 -8.13
CA ILE A 213 46.43 -46.82 -9.25
C ILE A 213 47.08 -47.99 -9.99
N SER A 214 46.38 -49.12 -10.11
CA SER A 214 46.91 -50.32 -10.77
C SER A 214 45.80 -51.15 -11.43
N ALA A 215 46.18 -52.21 -12.16
CA ALA A 215 45.23 -53.10 -12.84
C ALA A 215 44.30 -53.87 -11.89
N SER A 216 44.65 -53.97 -10.59
CA SER A 216 43.81 -54.59 -9.56
C SER A 216 42.92 -53.59 -8.82
N SER A 217 42.96 -52.31 -9.19
CA SER A 217 42.07 -51.30 -8.65
C SER A 217 40.61 -51.56 -9.07
N THR A 218 39.65 -51.05 -8.30
CA THR A 218 38.22 -51.17 -8.57
C THR A 218 37.58 -49.79 -8.80
N ASP A 219 36.43 -49.75 -9.48
CA ASP A 219 35.65 -48.51 -9.67
C ASP A 219 35.02 -47.98 -8.37
N THR A 220 35.09 -48.77 -7.30
CA THR A 220 34.65 -48.38 -5.95
C THR A 220 35.72 -47.63 -5.16
N GLN A 221 36.96 -47.55 -5.65
CA GLN A 221 38.06 -46.80 -5.04
C GLN A 221 38.11 -45.38 -5.61
N TYR A 222 38.30 -44.39 -4.73
CA TYR A 222 38.46 -42.98 -5.06
C TYR A 222 39.93 -42.59 -5.25
N PRO A 223 40.26 -41.77 -6.27
CA PRO A 223 39.41 -41.45 -7.43
C PRO A 223 39.20 -42.72 -8.26
N THR A 224 38.10 -42.84 -9.02
CA THR A 224 37.66 -44.03 -9.80
C THR A 224 38.83 -44.77 -10.47
N ALA A 225 39.48 -45.65 -9.69
CA ALA A 225 40.90 -45.92 -9.90
C ALA A 225 41.12 -46.85 -11.10
N LEU A 226 40.19 -47.77 -11.33
CA LEU A 226 40.20 -48.63 -12.50
C LEU A 226 39.93 -47.84 -13.78
N ALA A 227 38.98 -46.91 -13.78
CA ALA A 227 38.76 -46.01 -14.91
C ALA A 227 40.00 -45.14 -15.21
N ALA A 228 40.66 -44.61 -14.17
CA ALA A 228 41.90 -43.86 -14.32
C ALA A 228 43.05 -44.72 -14.87
N HIS A 229 43.22 -45.96 -14.36
CA HIS A 229 44.16 -46.93 -14.91
C HIS A 229 43.86 -47.20 -16.39
N ASN A 230 42.62 -47.59 -16.72
CA ASN A 230 42.19 -47.91 -18.08
C ASN A 230 42.29 -46.73 -19.05
N ALA A 231 42.23 -45.49 -18.57
CA ALA A 231 42.45 -44.29 -19.39
C ALA A 231 43.95 -44.00 -19.63
N LEU A 232 44.84 -44.47 -18.74
CA LEU A 232 46.28 -44.29 -18.84
C LEU A 232 46.97 -45.44 -19.60
N THR A 233 46.48 -46.68 -19.46
CA THR A 233 47.02 -47.87 -20.13
C THR A 233 47.13 -47.77 -21.66
N PRO A 234 46.20 -47.12 -22.40
CA PRO A 234 46.30 -47.00 -23.85
C PRO A 234 47.44 -46.08 -24.33
N LYS A 235 48.11 -45.34 -23.44
CA LYS A 235 49.11 -44.32 -23.83
C LYS A 235 50.55 -44.82 -23.89
N GLU A 236 50.86 -46.02 -23.38
CA GLU A 236 52.18 -46.63 -23.53
C GLU A 236 52.04 -48.13 -23.20
N ASP A 237 51.93 -49.00 -24.22
CA ASP A 237 52.01 -50.43 -23.99
C ASP A 237 53.45 -50.76 -23.57
N ALA A 238 53.64 -51.16 -22.31
CA ALA A 238 54.94 -51.54 -21.77
C ALA A 238 55.58 -52.69 -22.58
N ALA A 239 54.77 -53.45 -23.32
CA ALA A 239 55.25 -54.44 -24.28
C ALA A 239 56.08 -53.83 -25.43
N ASN A 240 55.97 -52.53 -25.74
CA ASN A 240 56.72 -51.86 -26.81
C ASN A 240 57.99 -51.15 -26.30
N LYS A 241 58.30 -51.23 -25.00
CA LYS A 241 59.55 -50.69 -24.44
C LYS A 241 60.70 -51.68 -24.66
N VAL A 242 61.68 -51.26 -25.44
CA VAL A 242 62.98 -51.94 -25.57
C VAL A 242 63.97 -51.22 -24.65
N THR A 243 64.58 -51.95 -23.72
CA THR A 243 65.68 -51.43 -22.89
C THR A 243 66.94 -51.29 -23.73
N ALA A 244 67.89 -50.44 -23.32
CA ALA A 244 69.15 -50.24 -24.04
C ALA A 244 69.88 -51.58 -24.33
N ASP A 245 69.87 -52.50 -23.36
CA ASP A 245 70.53 -53.80 -23.47
C ASP A 245 69.86 -54.76 -24.48
N ALA A 246 68.58 -54.54 -24.79
CA ALA A 246 67.80 -55.37 -25.72
C ALA A 246 67.64 -54.73 -27.11
N TRP A 247 68.22 -53.54 -27.33
CA TRP A 247 68.09 -52.77 -28.56
C TRP A 247 68.49 -53.56 -29.80
N GLU A 248 69.70 -54.14 -29.80
CA GLU A 248 70.23 -54.82 -30.99
C GLU A 248 69.38 -56.01 -31.44
N ALA A 249 68.69 -56.69 -30.51
CA ALA A 249 67.83 -57.82 -30.83
C ALA A 249 66.43 -57.40 -31.31
N ASN A 250 66.02 -56.14 -31.08
CA ASN A 250 64.63 -55.70 -31.28
C ASN A 250 64.50 -54.45 -32.17
N LYS A 251 65.60 -53.85 -32.62
CA LYS A 251 65.61 -52.63 -33.45
C LYS A 251 64.83 -52.77 -34.77
N ASP A 252 64.70 -54.00 -35.27
CA ASP A 252 63.96 -54.33 -36.49
C ASP A 252 62.64 -55.08 -36.19
N SER A 253 62.16 -55.07 -34.93
CA SER A 253 60.94 -55.78 -34.56
C SER A 253 59.70 -54.99 -34.94
N ASP A 254 58.98 -55.52 -35.93
CA ASP A 254 57.67 -55.05 -36.37
C ASP A 254 56.59 -55.04 -35.27
N VAL A 255 56.79 -55.80 -34.19
CA VAL A 255 55.90 -55.87 -33.04
C VAL A 255 56.21 -54.75 -32.04
N LYS A 256 57.49 -54.42 -31.82
CA LYS A 256 57.93 -53.38 -30.87
C LYS A 256 57.86 -51.98 -31.47
N TYR A 257 58.10 -51.86 -32.78
CA TYR A 257 58.10 -50.60 -33.53
C TYR A 257 57.14 -50.66 -34.73
N PRO A 258 55.83 -50.80 -34.51
CA PRO A 258 54.84 -50.94 -35.58
C PRO A 258 54.83 -49.75 -36.57
N THR A 259 55.29 -48.57 -36.13
CA THR A 259 55.46 -47.39 -37.00
C THR A 259 56.65 -47.52 -37.96
N CYS A 260 57.73 -48.21 -37.57
CA CYS A 260 58.88 -48.48 -38.43
C CYS A 260 58.52 -49.48 -39.53
N LYS A 261 57.73 -50.51 -39.19
CA LYS A 261 57.13 -51.42 -40.17
C LYS A 261 56.30 -50.65 -41.22
N ALA A 262 55.40 -49.79 -40.76
CA ALA A 262 54.53 -49.04 -41.65
C ALA A 262 55.31 -48.14 -42.63
N VAL A 263 56.42 -47.54 -42.18
CA VAL A 263 57.31 -46.75 -43.05
C VAL A 263 58.10 -47.64 -44.01
N ALA A 264 58.58 -48.80 -43.57
CA ALA A 264 59.30 -49.75 -44.42
C ALA A 264 58.40 -50.34 -45.51
N ASP A 265 57.18 -50.74 -45.16
CA ASP A 265 56.17 -51.24 -46.11
C ASP A 265 55.79 -50.13 -47.11
N ALA A 266 55.57 -48.89 -46.65
CA ALA A 266 55.30 -47.75 -47.55
C ALA A 266 56.49 -47.43 -48.48
N ALA A 267 57.72 -47.54 -47.99
CA ALA A 267 58.92 -47.36 -48.82
C ALA A 267 59.07 -48.49 -49.85
N ALA A 268 58.76 -49.75 -49.48
CA ALA A 268 58.78 -50.87 -50.40
C ALA A 268 57.75 -50.71 -51.53
N ASP A 269 56.53 -50.25 -51.20
CA ASP A 269 55.49 -49.94 -52.20
C ASP A 269 55.95 -48.81 -53.14
N ILE A 270 56.55 -47.73 -52.62
CA ILE A 270 57.08 -46.64 -53.44
C ILE A 270 58.19 -47.13 -54.38
N TYR A 271 59.13 -47.95 -53.89
CA TYR A 271 60.24 -48.44 -54.72
C TYR A 271 59.82 -49.49 -55.75
N ALA A 272 58.76 -50.27 -55.49
CA ALA A 272 58.20 -51.20 -56.47
C ALA A 272 57.57 -50.49 -57.69
N GLU A 273 57.13 -49.24 -57.53
CA GLU A 273 56.57 -48.42 -58.62
C GLU A 273 57.62 -47.60 -59.40
N VAL A 274 58.86 -47.47 -58.90
CA VAL A 274 59.91 -46.65 -59.53
C VAL A 274 60.67 -47.41 -60.65
N GLU A 275 60.71 -48.74 -60.64
CA GLU A 275 61.24 -49.52 -61.77
C GLU A 275 60.14 -49.74 -62.82
N TYR A 276 59.95 -48.79 -63.75
CA TYR A 276 59.02 -48.95 -64.88
C TYR A 276 59.56 -50.00 -65.87
N PRO A 277 59.02 -51.25 -65.90
CA PRO A 277 59.56 -52.29 -66.77
C PRO A 277 59.38 -51.96 -68.26
N ALA A 278 58.43 -51.06 -68.57
CA ALA A 278 58.18 -50.54 -69.91
C ALA A 278 59.35 -49.76 -70.51
N ASN A 279 60.24 -49.20 -69.68
CA ASN A 279 61.40 -48.42 -70.13
C ASN A 279 62.67 -49.27 -70.25
N ARG A 280 62.63 -50.58 -69.90
CA ARG A 280 63.75 -51.50 -70.15
C ARG A 280 63.74 -51.97 -71.59
N VAL A 281 64.77 -51.61 -72.36
CA VAL A 281 64.93 -52.08 -73.74
C VAL A 281 65.91 -53.24 -73.87
N THR A 282 65.49 -54.29 -74.57
CA THR A 282 66.31 -55.48 -74.88
C THR A 282 67.12 -55.32 -76.17
N THR A 283 66.92 -54.22 -76.90
CA THR A 283 67.65 -53.88 -78.12
C THR A 283 67.89 -52.36 -78.15
N ILE A 284 69.14 -51.93 -78.33
CA ILE A 284 69.47 -50.51 -78.49
C ILE A 284 69.35 -50.13 -79.97
N SER A 285 68.61 -49.07 -80.27
CA SER A 285 68.43 -48.56 -81.64
C SER A 285 68.69 -47.06 -81.74
N LEU A 286 68.80 -46.53 -82.96
CA LEU A 286 68.89 -45.09 -83.22
C LEU A 286 67.61 -44.32 -82.86
N LEU A 287 66.51 -45.02 -82.60
CA LEU A 287 65.23 -44.45 -82.20
C LEU A 287 64.99 -44.52 -80.69
N SER A 288 65.94 -45.09 -79.91
CA SER A 288 65.83 -45.12 -78.46
C SER A 288 65.92 -43.72 -77.87
N THR A 289 65.06 -43.42 -76.90
CA THR A 289 65.00 -42.12 -76.21
C THR A 289 65.74 -42.17 -74.88
N ASP A 290 66.05 -41.00 -74.31
CA ASP A 290 66.78 -40.88 -73.03
C ASP A 290 66.01 -41.49 -71.84
N ASP A 291 64.70 -41.72 -71.98
CA ASP A 291 63.85 -42.33 -70.95
C ASP A 291 63.92 -43.87 -70.94
N GLU A 292 64.57 -44.48 -71.93
CA GLU A 292 64.80 -45.93 -72.04
C GLU A 292 66.19 -46.32 -71.48
N TYR A 293 66.25 -47.30 -70.57
CA TYR A 293 67.52 -47.83 -70.07
C TYR A 293 67.76 -49.26 -70.59
N PRO A 294 68.86 -49.49 -71.33
CA PRO A 294 69.09 -50.78 -71.96
C PRO A 294 69.47 -51.85 -70.96
N THR A 295 68.99 -53.07 -71.19
CA THR A 295 69.50 -54.22 -70.47
C THR A 295 70.99 -54.44 -70.77
N VAL A 296 71.74 -55.00 -69.81
CA VAL A 296 73.16 -55.34 -69.98
C VAL A 296 73.39 -56.15 -71.26
N LYS A 297 72.46 -57.06 -71.60
CA LYS A 297 72.51 -57.85 -72.84
C LYS A 297 72.43 -56.98 -74.11
N ALA A 298 71.53 -56.00 -74.14
CA ALA A 298 71.36 -55.11 -75.27
C ALA A 298 72.62 -54.27 -75.55
N VAL A 299 73.29 -53.81 -74.48
CA VAL A 299 74.58 -53.12 -74.55
C VAL A 299 75.67 -54.03 -75.10
N VAL A 300 75.74 -55.28 -74.62
CA VAL A 300 76.72 -56.26 -75.09
C VAL A 300 76.53 -56.60 -76.57
N ASP A 301 75.29 -56.83 -77.01
CA ASP A 301 74.96 -57.18 -78.40
C ASP A 301 75.35 -56.07 -79.39
N ILE A 302 75.16 -54.79 -79.03
CA ILE A 302 75.53 -53.67 -79.93
C ILE A 302 77.04 -53.46 -80.03
N ILE A 303 77.77 -53.67 -78.93
CA ILE A 303 79.24 -53.63 -78.93
C ILE A 303 79.77 -54.73 -79.85
N LEU A 304 79.27 -55.97 -79.71
CA LEU A 304 79.64 -57.10 -80.56
C LEU A 304 79.33 -56.84 -82.05
N ARG A 305 78.18 -56.25 -82.36
CA ARG A 305 77.79 -55.89 -83.74
C ARG A 305 78.70 -54.81 -84.35
N ARG A 306 79.09 -53.79 -83.58
CA ARG A 306 80.05 -52.75 -84.02
C ARG A 306 81.44 -53.35 -84.27
N MET A 307 81.89 -54.26 -83.42
CA MET A 307 83.19 -54.92 -83.59
C MET A 307 83.23 -55.81 -84.84
N THR A 308 82.13 -56.49 -85.17
CA THR A 308 82.05 -57.34 -86.37
C THR A 308 81.88 -56.56 -87.68
N SER A 309 81.26 -55.37 -87.67
CA SER A 309 81.13 -54.55 -88.88
C SER A 309 82.42 -53.82 -89.28
N ILE A 310 83.34 -53.59 -88.33
CA ILE A 310 84.68 -53.03 -88.61
C ILE A 310 85.59 -54.09 -89.27
N ALA A 311 85.28 -55.38 -89.13
CA ALA A 311 86.07 -56.45 -89.74
C ALA A 311 85.73 -56.73 -91.23
N HIS A 312 84.74 -56.05 -91.82
CA HIS A 312 84.30 -56.24 -93.21
C HIS A 312 84.03 -54.91 -93.95
N GLY A 313 84.67 -53.82 -93.52
CA GLY A 313 84.64 -52.50 -94.16
C GLY A 313 86.05 -51.99 -94.41
#